data_AF-A0A3B8IEI6-F1
#
_entry.id   AF-A0A3B8IEI6-F1
#
_cell.length_a   1.000
_cell.length_b   1.000
_cell.length_c   1.000
_cell.angle_alpha   90.00
_cell.angle_beta   90.00
_cell.angle_gamma   90.00
#
_symmetry.space_group_name_H-M   'P 1'
#
loop_
_entity.id
_entity.type
_entity.pdbx_description
1 polymer ?
#
loop_
_entity_poly.entity_id
_entity_poly.type
_entity_poly.pdbx_seq_one_letter_code
_entity_poly.pdbx_strand_id
1 'polypeptide(L)' 'MRTESPPRPQVMIAPNALKHSARAMPAAEAIRRGLMRSGLPADYHLFPLADGGDGTVQVLTRCLGGTFKSARVQDPLG' A
#
# COMPACT_ATOMS: atom_id res chain seq x y z
N MET A 1 31.06 7.77 25.04
CA MET A 1 31.14 7.72 23.56
C MET A 1 29.76 7.31 23.06
N ARG A 2 28.98 8.23 22.46
CA ARG A 2 27.63 7.92 21.97
C ARG A 2 27.76 7.21 20.62
N THR A 3 27.36 5.95 20.58
CA THR A 3 27.25 5.15 19.34
C THR A 3 25.91 5.47 18.68
N GLU A 4 25.80 6.62 18.02
CA GLU A 4 24.61 6.90 17.22
C GLU A 4 24.77 6.17 15.88
N SER A 5 23.87 5.23 15.59
CA SER A 5 23.81 4.58 14.29
C SER A 5 23.46 5.61 13.22
N PRO A 6 24.04 5.51 12.01
CA PRO A 6 23.73 6.45 10.93
C PRO A 6 22.23 6.45 10.63
N PRO A 7 21.66 7.60 10.23
CA PRO A 7 20.24 7.72 9.96
C PRO A 7 19.83 6.73 8.86
N ARG A 8 18.77 5.96 9.10
CA ARG A 8 18.24 5.03 8.12
C ARG A 8 17.48 5.80 7.04
N PRO A 9 17.72 5.51 5.75
CA PRO A 9 16.89 6.04 4.68
C PRO A 9 15.42 5.72 4.91
N GLN A 10 14.56 6.70 4.67
CA GLN A 10 13.12 6.51 4.64
C GLN A 10 12.73 6.12 3.21
N VAL A 11 12.07 4.98 3.04
CA VAL A 11 11.65 4.48 1.71
C VAL A 11 10.13 4.38 1.67
N MET A 12 9.51 5.25 0.88
CA MET A 12 8.08 5.19 0.62
C MET A 12 7.80 4.27 -0.56
N ILE A 13 7.03 3.22 -0.32
CA ILE A 13 6.62 2.21 -1.29
C ILE A 13 5.18 2.51 -1.67
N ALA A 14 4.99 3.21 -2.80
CA ALA A 14 3.70 3.70 -3.25
C ALA A 14 3.27 3.18 -4.64
N PRO A 15 3.14 1.85 -4.83
CA PRO A 15 2.71 1.29 -6.10
C PRO A 15 1.20 1.44 -6.30
N ASN A 16 0.79 1.50 -7.57
CA ASN A 16 -0.58 1.21 -7.98
C ASN A 16 -0.76 -0.31 -8.23
N ALA A 17 -1.98 -0.75 -8.47
CA ALA A 17 -2.27 -2.12 -8.88
C ALA A 17 -1.62 -2.46 -10.24
N LEU A 18 -1.15 -3.70 -10.36
CA LEU A 18 -0.78 -4.30 -11.63
C LEU A 18 -2.04 -4.90 -12.23
N LYS A 19 -2.60 -4.25 -13.25
CA LYS A 19 -3.87 -4.63 -13.86
C LYS A 19 -3.89 -6.12 -14.20
N HIS A 20 -4.96 -6.82 -13.79
CA HIS A 20 -5.15 -8.27 -13.96
C HIS A 20 -4.11 -9.18 -13.28
N SER A 21 -3.29 -8.65 -12.37
CA SER A 21 -2.24 -9.43 -11.70
C SER A 21 -2.25 -9.24 -10.18
N ALA A 22 -1.88 -8.05 -9.70
CA ALA A 22 -1.69 -7.81 -8.27
C ALA A 22 -2.38 -6.51 -7.84
N ARG A 23 -3.09 -6.56 -6.70
CA ARG A 23 -3.61 -5.36 -6.05
C ARG A 23 -2.46 -4.52 -5.49
N ALA A 24 -2.68 -3.22 -5.31
CA ALA A 24 -1.66 -2.25 -4.88
C ALA A 24 -0.96 -2.64 -3.55
N MET A 25 -1.72 -3.09 -2.54
CA MET A 25 -1.14 -3.50 -1.25
C MET A 25 -0.24 -4.76 -1.35
N PRO A 26 -0.69 -5.89 -1.93
CA PRO A 26 0.18 -7.03 -2.20
C PRO A 26 1.45 -6.67 -3.00
N ALA A 27 1.35 -5.76 -3.98
CA ALA A 27 2.49 -5.28 -4.73
C ALA A 27 3.48 -4.50 -3.82
N ALA A 28 2.97 -3.61 -2.96
CA ALA A 28 3.76 -2.86 -1.99
C ALA A 28 4.51 -3.79 -1.03
N GLU A 29 3.83 -4.81 -0.51
CA GLU A 29 4.43 -5.82 0.36
C GLU A 29 5.50 -6.65 -0.37
N ALA A 30 5.29 -6.99 -1.64
CA ALA A 30 6.27 -7.70 -2.46
C ALA A 30 7.55 -6.88 -2.68
N ILE A 31 7.40 -5.58 -2.98
CA ILE A 31 8.53 -4.64 -3.10
C ILE A 31 9.30 -4.56 -1.78
N ARG A 32 8.60 -4.36 -0.64
CA ARG A 32 9.23 -4.34 0.69
C ARG A 32 10.03 -5.62 0.95
N ARG A 33 9.44 -6.79 0.69
CA ARG A 33 10.13 -8.08 0.85
C ARG A 33 11.39 -8.16 -0.03
N GLY A 34 11.34 -7.65 -1.26
CA GLY A 34 12.49 -7.59 -2.15
C GLY A 34 13.61 -6.71 -1.61
N LEU A 35 13.29 -5.50 -1.18
CA LEU A 35 14.25 -4.54 -0.60
C LEU A 35 14.87 -5.07 0.70
N MET A 36 14.09 -5.73 1.56
CA MET A 36 14.62 -6.38 2.75
C MET A 36 15.61 -7.50 2.40
N ARG A 37 15.31 -8.31 1.38
CA ARG A 37 16.19 -9.39 0.91
C ARG A 37 17.48 -8.88 0.27
N SER A 38 17.48 -7.67 -0.29
CA SER A 38 18.70 -7.08 -0.86
C SER A 38 19.67 -6.57 0.22
N GLY A 39 19.30 -6.63 1.50
CA GLY A 39 20.12 -6.14 2.60
C GLY A 39 20.16 -4.61 2.69
N LEU A 40 19.22 -3.89 2.09
CA LEU A 40 19.13 -2.43 2.22
C LEU A 40 18.54 -2.09 3.60
N PRO A 41 19.31 -1.51 4.54
CA PRO A 41 18.73 -1.08 5.82
C PRO A 41 17.96 0.22 5.60
N ALA A 42 16.63 0.18 5.66
CA ALA A 42 15.77 1.35 5.51
C ALA A 42 14.50 1.21 6.36
N ASP A 43 13.87 2.34 6.65
CA ASP A 43 12.54 2.38 7.24
C ASP A 43 11.53 2.42 6.10
N TYR A 44 10.79 1.31 5.93
CA TYR A 44 9.87 1.13 4.82
C TYR A 44 8.45 1.54 5.19
N HIS A 45 7.89 2.47 4.42
CA HIS A 45 6.53 2.96 4.56
C HIS A 45 5.69 2.49 3.38
N LEU A 46 4.64 1.70 3.64
CA LEU A 46 3.75 1.17 2.61
C LEU A 46 2.58 2.13 2.41
N PHE A 47 2.51 2.79 1.26
CA PHE A 47 1.46 3.74 0.92
C PHE A 47 0.88 3.43 -0.47
N PRO A 48 0.08 2.36 -0.63
CA PRO A 48 -0.45 1.97 -1.93
C PRO A 48 -1.29 3.09 -2.53
N LEU A 49 -1.26 3.22 -3.85
CA LEU A 49 -2.00 4.22 -4.60
C LEU A 49 -3.16 3.58 -5.37
N ALA A 50 -4.11 4.43 -5.76
CA ALA A 50 -5.18 4.11 -6.68
C ALA A 50 -5.57 5.37 -7.48
N ASP A 51 -6.15 5.17 -8.67
CA ASP A 51 -6.42 6.21 -9.68
C ASP A 51 -7.91 6.42 -9.98
N GLY A 52 -8.81 5.77 -9.23
CA GLY A 52 -10.26 5.83 -9.44
C GLY A 52 -10.84 4.52 -9.99
N GLY A 53 -10.01 3.56 -10.40
CA GLY A 53 -10.46 2.24 -10.83
C GLY A 53 -10.72 1.24 -9.69
N ASP A 54 -10.72 -0.04 -10.05
CA ASP A 54 -10.89 -1.15 -9.10
C ASP A 54 -9.83 -1.11 -7.99
N GLY A 55 -10.27 -1.29 -6.74
CA GLY A 55 -9.38 -1.26 -5.59
C GLY A 55 -9.22 0.13 -4.94
N THR A 56 -9.75 1.20 -5.56
CA THR A 56 -9.60 2.58 -5.04
C THR A 56 -10.18 2.73 -3.65
N VAL A 57 -11.41 2.27 -3.42
CA VAL A 57 -12.05 2.37 -2.10
C VAL A 57 -11.27 1.59 -1.04
N GLN A 58 -10.71 0.43 -1.39
CA GLN A 58 -9.89 -0.37 -0.48
C GLN A 58 -8.59 0.34 -0.10
N VAL A 59 -7.94 1.00 -1.06
CA VAL A 59 -6.73 1.82 -0.81
C VAL A 59 -7.06 3.00 0.10
N LEU A 60 -8.09 3.79 -0.23
CA LEU A 60 -8.51 4.94 0.59
C LEU A 60 -8.88 4.52 2.02
N THR A 61 -9.69 3.47 2.16
CA THR A 61 -10.09 2.93 3.47
C THR A 61 -8.88 2.58 4.31
N ARG A 62 -7.87 1.91 3.74
CA ARG A 62 -6.68 1.51 4.48
C ARG A 62 -5.80 2.70 4.85
N CYS A 63 -5.50 3.58 3.89
CA CYS A 63 -4.56 4.68 4.11
C CYS A 63 -5.13 5.78 5.02
N LEU A 64 -6.45 5.94 5.05
CA LEU A 64 -7.14 6.99 5.82
C LEU A 64 -7.83 6.46 7.09
N GLY A 65 -7.69 5.17 7.42
CA GLY A 65 -8.37 4.57 8.58
C GLY A 65 -9.90 4.55 8.45
N GLY A 66 -10.40 4.48 7.22
CA GLY A 66 -11.82 4.39 6.92
C GLY A 66 -12.44 3.04 7.31
N THR A 67 -13.76 2.95 7.21
CA THR A 67 -14.51 1.71 7.40
C THR A 67 -15.50 1.50 6.26
N PHE A 68 -15.73 0.25 5.89
CA PHE A 68 -16.79 -0.10 4.95
C PHE A 68 -18.13 -0.12 5.67
N LYS A 69 -19.13 0.55 5.08
CA LYS A 69 -20.53 0.48 5.51
C LYS A 69 -21.36 -0.14 4.40
N SER A 70 -22.06 -1.23 4.71
CA SER A 70 -22.98 -1.87 3.77
C SER A 70 -24.33 -1.17 3.80
N ALA A 71 -24.90 -0.94 2.63
CA ALA A 71 -26.26 -0.44 2.46
C ALA A 71 -26.98 -1.27 1.39
N ARG A 72 -28.29 -1.45 1.54
CA ARG A 72 -29.12 -2.02 0.47
C ARG A 72 -29.34 -0.94 -0.57
N VAL A 73 -29.02 -1.24 -1.82
CA VAL A 73 -29.22 -0.38 -2.97
C VAL A 73 -29.98 -1.15 -4.05
N GLN A 74 -30.64 -0.42 -4.95
CA GLN A 74 -31.24 -1.02 -6.14
C GLN A 74 -30.11 -1.48 -7.07
N ASP A 75 -30.25 -2.67 -7.63
CA ASP A 75 -29.25 -3.19 -8.56
C ASP A 75 -29.46 -2.55 -9.96
N PRO A 76 -28.60 -2.85 -10.95
CA PRO A 76 -28.73 -2.26 -12.28
C PRO A 76 -30.03 -2.57 -13.04
N LEU A 77 -30.83 -3.55 -12.60
CA LEU A 77 -32.06 -4.00 -13.24
C LEU A 77 -33.34 -3.44 -12.60
N GLY A 78 -33.23 -2.78 -11.45
CA GLY A 78 -34.39 -2.25 -10.72
C GLY A 78 -34.76 -3.08 -9.49
#